data_AF-A0A9X3ANX0-F1
#
_entry.id   AF-A0A9X3ANX0-F1
#
_cell.length_a   1.000
_cell.length_b   1.000
_cell.length_c   1.000
_cell.angle_alpha   90.00
_cell.angle_beta   90.00
_cell.angle_gamma   90.00
#
_symmetry.space_group_name_H-M   'P 1'
#
loop_
_entity.id
_entity.type
_entity.pdbx_description
1 polymer ?
#
loop_
_entity_poly.entity_id
_entity_poly.type
_entity_poly.pdbx_seq_one_letter_code
_entity_poly.pdbx_strand_id
1 'polypeptide(L)'
;LGLNFGVALTADQIAALDHSILWWEATVINGETVLVPKLYLSPKDVTVNNGSVIAGNNVTLNGGNITNSGSTLSANNNLSINSD
;
A
#
# COMPACT_ATOMS: atom_id res chain seq x y z
N LEU A 1 12.70 -14.16 7.12
CA LEU A 1 11.22 -14.14 7.16
C LEU A 1 10.61 -15.35 7.87
N GLY A 2 11.18 -16.57 7.76
CA GLY A 2 10.67 -17.73 8.50
C GLY A 2 9.23 -18.08 8.16
N LEU A 3 8.87 -17.95 6.88
CA LEU A 3 7.52 -18.22 6.39
C LEU A 3 7.25 -19.72 6.44
N ASN A 4 6.06 -20.09 6.91
CA ASN A 4 5.61 -21.48 6.97
C ASN A 4 4.46 -21.67 5.99
N PHE A 5 4.61 -22.62 5.08
CA PHE A 5 3.58 -22.91 4.09
C PHE A 5 2.27 -23.31 4.78
N GLY A 6 1.13 -22.80 4.29
CA GLY A 6 -0.17 -23.04 4.91
C GLY A 6 -0.47 -22.16 6.14
N VAL A 7 0.48 -21.32 6.59
CA VAL A 7 0.30 -20.39 7.71
C VAL A 7 0.20 -18.97 7.20
N ALA A 8 -0.73 -18.20 7.77
CA ALA A 8 -0.90 -16.78 7.47
C ALA A 8 0.32 -15.96 7.91
N LEU A 9 0.68 -14.95 7.12
CA LEU A 9 1.78 -14.06 7.46
C LEU A 9 1.39 -13.11 8.60
N THR A 10 2.32 -12.87 9.52
CA THR A 10 2.17 -11.83 10.53
C THR A 10 2.37 -10.43 9.94
N ALA A 11 1.89 -9.39 10.63
CA ALA A 11 2.10 -8.01 10.19
C ALA A 11 3.59 -7.67 10.00
N ASP A 12 4.46 -8.13 10.90
CA ASP A 12 5.91 -7.94 10.80
C ASP A 12 6.51 -8.66 9.58
N GLN A 13 6.02 -9.85 9.27
CA GLN A 13 6.44 -10.58 8.07
C GLN A 13 6.01 -9.85 6.80
N ILE A 14 4.80 -9.29 6.77
CA ILE A 14 4.29 -8.50 5.65
C ILE A 14 5.12 -7.22 5.47
N ALA A 15 5.39 -6.50 6.57
CA ALA A 15 6.18 -5.28 6.55
C ALA A 15 7.62 -5.50 6.08
N ALA A 16 8.17 -6.70 6.31
CA ALA A 16 9.51 -7.09 5.90
C ALA A 16 9.58 -7.70 4.49
N LEU A 17 8.47 -7.83 3.75
CA LEU A 17 8.48 -8.33 2.38
C LEU A 17 9.25 -7.37 1.45
N ASP A 18 10.17 -7.90 0.64
CA ASP A 18 10.85 -7.11 -0.39
C ASP A 18 9.97 -6.89 -1.63
N HIS A 19 9.13 -7.87 -1.94
CA HIS A 19 8.13 -7.83 -3.01
C HIS A 19 6.83 -8.46 -2.52
N SER A 20 5.72 -8.08 -3.13
CA SER A 20 4.41 -8.66 -2.95
C SER A 20 4.41 -10.09 -3.41
N ILE A 21 3.69 -10.96 -2.70
CA ILE A 21 3.69 -12.40 -2.96
C ILE A 21 2.28 -12.96 -2.98
N LEU A 22 2.04 -13.93 -3.87
CA LEU A 22 0.91 -14.83 -3.76
C LEU A 22 1.30 -15.98 -2.82
N TRP A 23 0.54 -16.15 -1.74
CA TRP A 23 0.82 -17.11 -0.67
C TRP A 23 -0.35 -18.04 -0.44
N TRP A 24 -0.07 -19.28 -0.02
CA TRP A 24 -1.11 -20.29 0.22
C TRP A 24 -1.30 -20.53 1.72
N GLU A 25 -2.55 -20.44 2.17
CA GLU A 25 -2.93 -20.59 3.57
C GLU A 25 -4.00 -21.66 3.77
N ALA A 26 -3.91 -22.37 4.89
CA ALA A 26 -4.93 -23.30 5.30
C ALA A 26 -6.19 -22.56 5.75
N THR A 27 -7.34 -23.01 5.25
CA THR A 27 -8.67 -22.53 5.65
C THR A 27 -9.64 -23.70 5.68
N VAL A 28 -10.69 -23.61 6.49
CA VAL A 28 -11.74 -24.63 6.55
C VAL A 28 -12.91 -24.18 5.68
N ILE A 29 -13.18 -24.91 4.60
CA ILE A 29 -14.32 -24.69 3.71
C ILE A 29 -15.17 -25.96 3.72
N ASN A 30 -16.45 -25.82 4.04
CA ASN A 30 -17.39 -26.94 4.17
C ASN A 30 -16.90 -28.08 5.10
N GLY A 31 -16.16 -27.74 6.16
CA GLY A 31 -15.61 -28.71 7.10
C GLY A 31 -14.30 -29.39 6.66
N GLU A 32 -13.78 -29.07 5.47
CA GLU A 32 -12.50 -29.58 4.97
C GLU A 32 -11.41 -28.51 5.01
N THR A 33 -10.21 -28.90 5.45
CA THR A 33 -9.03 -28.02 5.44
C THR A 33 -8.43 -28.00 4.04
N VAL A 34 -8.48 -26.85 3.40
CA VAL A 34 -7.93 -26.63 2.06
C VAL A 34 -6.96 -25.47 2.05
N LEU A 35 -6.09 -25.42 1.03
CA LEU A 35 -5.21 -24.29 0.81
C LEU A 35 -5.89 -23.30 -0.14
N VAL A 36 -5.90 -22.03 0.24
CA VAL A 36 -6.40 -20.93 -0.61
C VAL A 36 -5.31 -19.91 -0.90
N PRO A 37 -5.29 -19.31 -2.10
CA PRO A 37 -4.32 -18.30 -2.44
C PRO A 37 -4.74 -16.95 -1.82
N LYS A 38 -3.78 -16.22 -1.27
CA LYS A 38 -3.91 -14.84 -0.79
C LYS A 38 -2.77 -13.99 -1.31
N LEU A 39 -3.07 -12.74 -1.69
CA LEU A 39 -2.06 -11.76 -2.07
C LEU A 39 -1.66 -10.94 -0.85
N TYR A 40 -0.37 -10.96 -0.53
CA TYR A 40 0.24 -10.06 0.46
C TYR A 40 1.02 -8.97 -0.26
N LEU A 41 0.63 -7.72 -0.03
CA LEU A 41 1.29 -6.56 -0.64
C LEU A 41 2.49 -6.15 0.21
N SER A 42 3.66 -6.09 -0.42
CA SER A 42 4.81 -5.42 0.21
C SER A 42 4.59 -3.91 0.19
N PRO A 43 4.85 -3.19 1.29
CA PRO A 43 4.86 -1.73 1.29
C PRO A 43 5.84 -1.11 0.28
N LYS A 44 6.81 -1.88 -0.23
CA LYS A 44 7.80 -1.41 -1.22
C LYS A 44 7.26 -1.43 -2.65
N ASP A 45 6.24 -2.23 -2.92
CA ASP A 45 5.60 -2.32 -4.25
C ASP A 45 4.39 -1.40 -4.40
N VAL A 46 3.87 -0.87 -3.27
CA VAL A 46 2.65 -0.07 -3.28
C VAL A 46 2.87 1.28 -2.59
N THR A 47 2.50 2.36 -3.28
CA THR A 47 2.30 3.64 -2.62
C THR A 47 0.88 3.66 -2.06
N VAL A 48 0.77 3.68 -0.73
CA VAL A 48 -0.53 3.87 -0.08
C VAL A 48 -0.87 5.36 -0.14
N ASN A 49 -1.85 5.71 -0.97
CA ASN A 49 -2.41 7.06 -0.99
C ASN A 49 -3.61 7.14 -0.06
N ASN A 50 -3.72 8.22 0.71
CA ASN A 50 -4.81 8.44 1.65
C ASN A 50 -5.76 9.49 1.08
N GLY A 51 -7.07 9.24 1.17
CA GLY A 51 -8.11 10.16 0.72
C GLY A 51 -8.02 10.53 -0.77
N SER A 52 -8.46 11.75 -1.11
CA SER A 52 -8.35 12.26 -2.47
C SER A 52 -6.89 12.48 -2.85
N VAL A 53 -6.55 12.16 -4.10
CA VAL A 53 -5.17 12.24 -4.61
C VAL A 53 -5.08 13.30 -5.70
N ILE A 54 -4.14 14.22 -5.54
CA ILE A 54 -3.63 15.07 -6.63
C ILE A 54 -2.22 14.57 -6.95
N ALA A 55 -2.06 14.01 -8.15
CA ALA A 55 -0.80 13.44 -8.60
C ALA A 55 -0.48 13.81 -10.05
N GLY A 56 0.81 13.97 -10.36
CA GLY A 56 1.31 14.22 -11.71
C GLY A 56 2.82 14.16 -11.78
N ASN A 57 3.40 14.31 -12.97
CA ASN A 57 4.86 14.42 -13.08
C ASN A 57 5.36 15.74 -12.47
N ASN A 58 4.65 16.83 -12.72
CA ASN A 58 4.86 18.11 -12.07
C ASN A 58 3.50 18.60 -11.57
N VAL A 59 3.45 19.07 -10.33
CA VAL A 59 2.25 19.62 -9.70
C VAL A 59 2.58 21.02 -9.20
N THR A 60 1.78 22.01 -9.61
CA THR A 60 1.87 23.38 -9.11
C THR A 60 0.53 23.78 -8.52
N LEU A 61 0.52 24.19 -7.25
CA LEU A 61 -0.64 24.73 -6.55
C LEU A 61 -0.38 26.21 -6.26
N ASN A 62 -1.19 27.10 -6.83
CA ASN A 62 -1.13 28.55 -6.58
C ASN A 62 -2.45 28.99 -5.95
N GLY A 63 -2.41 29.61 -4.78
CA GLY A 63 -3.60 30.13 -4.10
C GLY A 63 -3.24 30.95 -2.87
N GLY A 64 -4.23 31.31 -2.05
CA GLY A 64 -3.99 31.82 -0.69
C GLY A 64 -3.65 30.66 0.25
N ASN A 65 -4.50 30.39 1.23
CA ASN A 65 -4.32 29.24 2.11
C ASN A 65 -4.51 27.91 1.37
N ILE A 66 -3.47 27.07 1.39
CA ILE A 66 -3.52 25.69 0.90
C ILE A 66 -3.52 24.77 2.12
N THR A 67 -4.57 23.97 2.27
CA THR A 67 -4.69 22.98 3.35
C THR A 67 -4.86 21.60 2.74
N ASN A 68 -3.99 20.66 3.14
CA ASN A 68 -4.11 19.25 2.79
C ASN A 68 -4.33 18.43 4.07
N SER A 69 -5.55 17.99 4.32
CA SER A 69 -5.90 17.17 5.49
C SER A 69 -6.56 15.88 5.04
N GLY A 70 -5.97 14.73 5.40
CA GLY A 70 -6.48 13.42 5.02
C GLY A 70 -6.34 13.05 3.54
N SER A 71 -5.63 13.86 2.74
CA SER A 71 -5.44 13.70 1.30
C SER A 71 -3.96 13.55 0.92
N THR A 72 -3.67 13.08 -0.29
CA THR A 72 -2.31 12.94 -0.82
C THR A 72 -2.03 13.94 -1.94
N LEU A 73 -0.93 14.69 -1.79
CA LEU A 73 -0.30 15.48 -2.85
C LEU A 73 1.01 14.80 -3.25
N SER A 74 1.15 14.40 -4.51
CA SER A 74 2.33 13.69 -4.99
C SER A 74 2.80 14.22 -6.34
N ALA A 75 4.11 14.31 -6.54
CA ALA A 75 4.70 14.62 -7.84
C ALA A 75 5.95 13.78 -8.09
N ASN A 76 6.09 13.25 -9.31
CA ASN A 76 7.27 12.44 -9.65
C ASN A 76 8.55 13.28 -9.77
N ASN A 77 8.43 14.50 -10.33
CA ASN A 77 9.58 15.37 -10.61
C ASN A 77 9.56 16.65 -9.75
N ASN A 78 8.45 17.39 -9.73
CA ASN A 78 8.38 18.66 -8.99
C ASN A 78 7.00 18.90 -8.38
N LEU A 79 6.96 19.21 -7.08
CA LEU A 79 5.80 19.72 -6.37
C LEU A 79 6.09 21.17 -5.92
N SER A 80 5.42 22.13 -6.55
CA SER A 80 5.52 23.55 -6.23
C SER A 80 4.22 24.02 -5.59
N ILE A 81 4.33 24.66 -4.42
CA ILE A 81 3.19 25.19 -3.66
C ILE A 81 3.48 26.66 -3.42
N ASN A 82 2.64 27.53 -3.95
CA ASN A 82 2.68 28.97 -3.77
C ASN A 82 1.42 29.42 -3.04
N SER A 83 1.60 29.89 -1.80
CA SER A 83 0.55 30.43 -0.94
C SER A 83 0.91 31.86 -0.55
N ASP A 84 -0.03 32.79 -0.69
CA ASP A 84 0.11 34.18 -0.22
C ASP A 84 0.17 34.30 1.32
#